data_AF-A0AB39NXU3-F1
#
_entry.id   AF-A0AB39NXU3-F1
#
_cell.length_a   1.000
_cell.length_b   1.000
_cell.length_c   1.000
_cell.angle_alpha   90.00
_cell.angle_beta   90.00
_cell.angle_gamma   90.00
#
_symmetry.space_group_name_H-M   'P 1'
#
loop_
_entity.id
_entity.type
_entity.pdbx_description
1 polymer ?
#
loop_
_entity_poly.entity_id
_entity_poly.type
_entity_poly.pdbx_seq_one_letter_code
_entity_poly.pdbx_strand_id
1 'polypeptide(L)'
;MLLWDGEQIDAYAAGRPMPPLPVQDSPDNLLDRNESADLAGVEPRTWDRYANLPGMQPRPDPVVVASIEHWRRGDVLEWLAARPGPGSSSGRPVGSRDTVPRASTPVRAAELLEHEPAITAAQAAAKFGVTADTAQRALSQARAAAVSRLPQVEPDLTADDVHSRLGFPVWAAERALNAARMPSDTDTGKAPGPETS
;
A
#
# COMPACT_ATOMS: atom_id res chain seq x y z
N MET A 1 6.19 -9.12 23.19
CA MET A 1 7.14 -9.87 24.07
C MET A 1 6.62 -9.94 25.51
N LEU A 2 5.99 -11.06 25.89
CA LEU A 2 5.50 -11.32 27.25
C LEU A 2 6.71 -11.41 28.22
N LEU A 3 7.05 -10.30 28.86
CA LEU A 3 8.08 -10.28 29.89
C LEU A 3 7.51 -11.06 31.09
N TRP A 4 8.15 -12.18 31.41
CA TRP A 4 7.86 -13.05 32.55
C TRP A 4 7.29 -12.27 33.75
N ASP A 5 6.12 -12.68 34.27
CA ASP A 5 5.58 -12.09 35.51
C ASP A 5 6.60 -12.33 36.64
N GLY A 6 6.93 -11.28 37.41
CA GLY A 6 7.96 -11.36 38.45
C GLY A 6 7.67 -12.48 39.46
N GLU A 7 6.39 -12.80 39.65
CA GLU A 7 5.93 -13.91 40.48
C GLU A 7 6.41 -15.29 39.98
N GLN A 8 6.53 -15.48 38.66
CA GLN A 8 7.04 -16.72 38.07
C GLN A 8 8.56 -16.85 38.22
N ILE A 9 9.28 -15.73 38.11
CA ILE A 9 10.74 -15.68 38.37
C ILE A 9 10.99 -15.98 39.85
N ASP A 10 10.23 -15.37 40.74
CA ASP A 10 10.31 -15.61 42.19
C ASP A 10 9.87 -17.02 42.56
N ALA A 11 8.89 -17.60 41.86
CA ALA A 11 8.49 -18.99 42.06
C ALA A 11 9.60 -19.94 41.63
N TYR A 12 10.20 -19.73 40.45
CA TYR A 12 11.32 -20.52 39.95
C TYR A 12 12.54 -20.40 40.87
N ALA A 13 12.91 -19.18 41.28
CA ALA A 13 14.04 -18.92 42.18
C ALA A 13 13.82 -19.51 43.58
N ALA A 14 12.57 -19.55 44.07
CA ALA A 14 12.21 -20.14 45.35
C ALA A 14 11.91 -21.65 45.29
N GLY A 15 12.02 -22.30 44.13
CA GLY A 15 11.66 -23.72 43.94
C GLY A 15 10.18 -24.04 44.13
N ARG A 16 9.31 -23.02 44.03
CA ARG A 16 7.86 -23.15 44.10
C ARG A 16 7.29 -23.53 42.72
N PRO A 17 6.16 -24.25 42.67
CA PRO A 17 5.49 -24.52 41.39
C PRO A 17 5.15 -23.21 40.68
N MET A 18 5.52 -23.15 39.40
CA MET A 18 5.35 -21.97 38.56
C MET A 18 3.84 -21.68 38.36
N PRO A 19 3.37 -20.46 38.66
CA PRO A 19 1.99 -20.06 38.39
C PRO A 19 1.61 -20.33 36.93
N PRO A 20 0.44 -20.93 36.66
CA PRO A 20 -0.02 -21.17 35.30
C PRO A 20 -0.20 -19.83 34.57
N LEU A 21 0.21 -19.78 33.30
CA LEU A 21 -0.01 -18.60 32.48
C LEU A 21 -1.51 -18.33 32.35
N PRO A 22 -1.95 -17.06 32.45
CA PRO A 22 -3.35 -16.72 32.22
C PRO A 22 -3.75 -17.15 30.81
N VAL A 23 -4.86 -17.88 30.71
CA VAL A 23 -5.35 -18.47 29.45
C VAL A 23 -6.19 -17.48 28.64
N GLN A 24 -6.50 -16.31 29.23
CA GLN A 24 -7.36 -15.29 28.63
C GLN A 24 -6.55 -14.04 28.32
N ASP A 25 -6.77 -13.48 27.14
CA ASP A 25 -6.25 -12.17 26.76
C ASP A 25 -6.87 -11.09 27.66
N SER A 26 -6.03 -10.31 28.35
CA SER A 26 -6.46 -9.16 29.13
C SER A 26 -6.38 -7.88 28.29
N PRO A 27 -7.30 -6.92 28.47
CA PRO A 27 -7.17 -5.56 27.91
C PRO A 27 -5.85 -4.87 28.30
N ASP A 28 -5.25 -5.25 29.43
CA ASP A 28 -3.98 -4.70 29.90
C ASP A 28 -2.74 -5.32 29.24
N ASN A 29 -2.92 -6.33 28.38
CA ASN A 29 -1.82 -6.95 27.68
C ASN A 29 -1.08 -5.92 26.82
N LEU A 30 0.22 -5.81 27.03
CA LEU A 30 1.10 -4.98 26.22
C LEU A 30 1.46 -5.71 24.93
N LEU A 31 1.03 -5.13 23.82
CA LEU A 31 1.24 -5.64 22.48
C LEU A 31 2.40 -4.89 21.84
N ASP A 32 3.38 -5.62 21.32
CA ASP A 32 4.40 -5.02 20.49
C ASP A 32 3.85 -4.59 19.13
N ARG A 33 4.71 -4.02 18.30
CA ARG A 33 4.37 -3.56 16.94
C ARG A 33 3.65 -4.62 16.11
N ASN A 34 4.12 -5.86 16.11
CA ASN A 34 3.55 -6.91 15.26
C ASN A 34 2.23 -7.38 15.83
N GLU A 35 2.17 -7.61 17.14
CA GLU A 35 0.94 -8.01 17.84
C GLU A 35 -0.18 -6.95 17.69
N SER A 36 0.18 -5.67 17.70
CA SER A 36 -0.76 -4.56 17.49
C SER A 36 -1.26 -4.50 16.04
N ALA A 37 -0.36 -4.72 15.06
CA ALA A 37 -0.70 -4.77 13.65
C ALA A 37 -1.64 -5.95 13.33
N ASP A 38 -1.35 -7.13 13.90
CA ASP A 38 -2.16 -8.33 13.78
C ASP A 38 -3.55 -8.11 14.40
N LEU A 39 -3.63 -7.52 15.60
CA LEU A 39 -4.89 -7.17 16.24
C LEU A 39 -5.72 -6.18 15.41
N ALA A 40 -5.05 -5.24 14.74
CA ALA A 40 -5.68 -4.26 13.86
C ALA A 40 -6.00 -4.78 12.46
N GLY A 41 -5.59 -6.02 12.11
CA GLY A 41 -5.81 -6.61 10.80
C GLY A 41 -5.06 -5.92 9.67
N VAL A 42 -3.89 -5.34 9.95
CA VAL A 42 -3.05 -4.63 8.97
C VAL A 42 -1.63 -5.19 8.93
N GLU A 43 -0.92 -4.98 7.82
CA GLU A 43 0.50 -5.32 7.76
C GLU A 43 1.31 -4.45 8.74
N PRO A 44 2.36 -4.97 9.40
CA PRO A 44 3.20 -4.18 10.29
C PRO A 44 3.80 -2.91 9.66
N ARG A 45 4.08 -2.91 8.34
CA ARG A 45 4.51 -1.68 7.63
C ARG A 45 3.42 -0.61 7.56
N THR A 46 2.17 -1.03 7.49
CA THR A 46 1.01 -0.11 7.52
C THR A 46 0.85 0.47 8.91
N TRP A 47 1.08 -0.34 9.94
CA TRP A 47 1.12 0.11 11.34
C TRP A 47 2.17 1.21 11.56
N ASP A 48 3.40 1.04 11.05
CA ASP A 48 4.44 2.08 11.12
C ASP A 48 4.03 3.39 10.45
N ARG A 49 3.34 3.30 9.32
CA ARG A 49 2.87 4.49 8.60
C ARG A 49 1.89 5.29 9.44
N TYR A 50 1.07 4.62 10.27
CA TYR A 50 0.11 5.30 11.13
C TYR A 50 0.77 6.20 12.18
N ALA A 51 2.01 5.91 12.59
CA ALA A 51 2.79 6.79 13.48
C ALA A 51 2.96 8.21 12.94
N ASN A 52 2.95 8.36 11.61
CA ASN A 52 3.15 9.64 10.96
C ASN A 52 1.83 10.32 10.56
N LEU A 53 0.68 9.72 10.88
CA LEU A 53 -0.63 10.21 10.47
C LEU A 53 -1.45 10.68 11.70
N PRO A 54 -1.93 11.93 11.72
CA PRO A 54 -2.74 12.43 12.84
C PRO A 54 -3.99 11.57 13.08
N GLY A 55 -4.19 11.12 14.32
CA GLY A 55 -5.38 10.35 14.73
C GLY A 55 -5.42 8.91 14.24
N MET A 56 -4.35 8.40 13.62
CA MET A 56 -4.28 7.02 13.13
C MET A 56 -3.56 6.06 14.08
N GLN A 57 -3.23 6.49 15.30
CA GLN A 57 -2.68 5.62 16.35
C GLN A 57 -3.59 5.53 17.58
N PRO A 58 -3.52 4.41 18.31
CA PRO A 58 -4.15 4.29 19.62
C PRO A 58 -3.67 5.38 20.57
N ARG A 59 -4.57 5.81 21.45
CA ARG A 59 -4.27 6.71 22.57
C ARG A 59 -4.56 5.96 23.86
N PRO A 60 -3.72 6.12 24.91
CA PRO A 60 -2.49 6.93 24.98
C PRO A 60 -1.34 6.43 24.09
N ASP A 61 -0.28 7.23 23.97
CA ASP A 61 0.94 6.89 23.23
C ASP A 61 1.59 5.59 23.78
N PRO A 62 2.35 4.85 22.96
CA PRO A 62 2.92 3.57 23.39
C PRO A 62 3.84 3.72 24.61
N VAL A 63 3.81 2.71 25.46
CA VAL A 63 4.76 2.56 26.57
C VAL A 63 6.02 1.88 26.04
N VAL A 64 7.19 2.46 26.35
CA VAL A 64 8.47 1.87 25.97
C VAL A 64 8.95 0.92 27.08
N VAL A 65 9.07 -0.37 26.75
CA VAL A 65 9.63 -1.40 27.63
C VAL A 65 10.84 -2.02 26.94
N ALA A 66 12.00 -1.99 27.60
CA ALA A 66 13.26 -2.49 27.04
C ALA A 66 13.59 -1.91 25.64
N SER A 67 13.31 -0.62 25.42
CA SER A 67 13.48 0.09 24.14
C SER A 67 12.54 -0.35 23.01
N ILE A 68 11.49 -1.10 23.32
CA ILE A 68 10.45 -1.51 22.38
C ILE A 68 9.13 -0.84 22.77
N GLU A 69 8.48 -0.21 21.79
CA GLU A 69 7.16 0.39 21.95
C GLU A 69 6.08 -0.69 22.07
N HIS A 70 5.20 -0.53 23.06
CA HIS A 70 4.06 -1.40 23.28
C HIS A 70 2.79 -0.60 23.49
N TRP A 71 1.68 -1.11 22.97
CA TRP A 71 0.34 -0.57 23.17
C TRP A 71 -0.47 -1.51 24.06
N ARG A 72 -1.33 -0.99 24.93
CA ARG A 72 -2.27 -1.87 25.63
C ARG A 72 -3.30 -2.39 24.63
N ARG A 73 -3.64 -3.67 24.75
CA ARG A 73 -4.66 -4.32 23.93
C ARG A 73 -5.99 -3.56 23.98
N GLY A 74 -6.40 -3.09 25.16
CA GLY A 74 -7.61 -2.29 25.36
C GLY A 74 -7.60 -1.01 24.53
N ASP A 75 -6.50 -0.28 24.54
CA ASP A 75 -6.33 0.98 23.79
C ASP A 75 -6.39 0.74 22.28
N VAL A 76 -5.78 -0.35 21.80
CA VAL A 76 -5.84 -0.75 20.39
C VAL A 76 -7.28 -1.11 19.99
N LEU A 77 -8.02 -1.84 20.83
CA LEU A 77 -9.41 -2.20 20.58
C LEU A 77 -10.35 -0.98 20.60
N GLU A 78 -10.17 -0.08 21.56
CA GLU A 78 -10.93 1.17 21.65
C GLU A 78 -10.65 2.06 20.43
N TRP A 79 -9.38 2.19 20.05
CA TRP A 79 -9.00 2.88 18.84
C TRP A 79 -9.62 2.24 17.59
N LEU A 80 -9.61 0.91 17.46
CA LEU A 80 -10.26 0.22 16.34
C LEU A 80 -11.76 0.50 16.27
N ALA A 81 -12.43 0.56 17.43
CA ALA A 81 -13.86 0.87 17.50
C ALA A 81 -14.17 2.33 17.16
N ALA A 82 -13.31 3.26 17.57
CA ALA A 82 -13.43 4.69 17.30
C ALA A 82 -12.91 5.09 15.92
N ARG A 83 -12.06 4.25 15.32
CA ARG A 83 -11.46 4.49 14.01
C ARG A 83 -12.59 4.59 12.98
N PRO A 84 -12.63 5.66 12.18
CA PRO A 84 -13.36 5.62 10.92
C PRO A 84 -12.69 4.50 10.14
N GLY A 85 -13.32 3.32 10.07
CA GLY A 85 -12.74 2.17 9.40
C GLY A 85 -12.27 2.55 7.99
N PRO A 86 -11.42 1.75 7.32
CA PRO A 86 -11.36 1.83 5.86
C PRO A 86 -12.82 1.73 5.42
N GLY A 87 -13.38 2.80 4.87
CA GLY A 87 -14.78 3.14 5.10
C GLY A 87 -15.71 1.93 5.21
N SER A 88 -16.83 2.11 5.88
CA SER A 88 -18.00 2.21 5.03
C SER A 88 -17.71 3.06 3.75
N SER A 89 -16.95 2.53 2.79
CA SER A 89 -17.62 2.32 1.53
C SER A 89 -18.81 1.50 1.98
N SER A 90 -19.98 2.13 2.03
CA SER A 90 -21.13 1.39 1.57
C SER A 90 -20.60 0.69 0.33
N GLY A 91 -20.33 -0.62 0.44
CA GLY A 91 -20.22 -1.44 -0.74
C GLY A 91 -21.42 -0.98 -1.54
N ARG A 92 -21.12 -0.38 -2.71
CA ARG A 92 -22.10 0.29 -3.56
C ARG A 92 -23.44 -0.43 -3.39
N PRO A 93 -24.55 0.26 -3.11
CA PRO A 93 -25.83 -0.43 -2.95
C PRO A 93 -25.98 -1.40 -4.12
N VAL A 94 -26.23 -2.67 -3.77
CA VAL A 94 -26.37 -3.75 -4.75
C VAL A 94 -27.40 -3.25 -5.78
N GLY A 95 -26.94 -3.00 -7.01
CA GLY A 95 -27.78 -2.43 -8.06
C GLY A 95 -27.43 -1.04 -8.59
N SER A 96 -26.47 -0.27 -8.05
CA SER A 96 -25.99 0.91 -8.79
C SER A 96 -25.12 0.45 -9.96
N ARG A 97 -25.68 0.39 -11.16
CA ARG A 97 -24.91 0.22 -12.38
C ARG A 97 -23.91 1.39 -12.49
N ASP A 98 -22.61 1.09 -12.56
CA ASP A 98 -21.65 2.03 -13.15
C ASP A 98 -22.06 2.14 -14.61
N THR A 99 -22.66 3.26 -15.01
CA THR A 99 -22.97 3.52 -16.42
C THR A 99 -21.71 3.89 -17.22
N VAL A 100 -20.51 3.66 -16.69
CA VAL A 100 -19.27 3.78 -17.47
C VAL A 100 -18.36 2.59 -17.16
N PRO A 101 -18.09 1.70 -18.13
CA PRO A 101 -17.16 0.59 -17.97
C PRO A 101 -15.77 1.09 -17.51
N ARG A 102 -15.23 0.49 -16.43
CA ARG A 102 -13.89 0.76 -15.87
C ARG A 102 -12.74 0.45 -16.84
N ALA A 103 -13.04 -0.20 -17.97
CA ALA A 103 -12.11 -0.36 -19.09
C ALA A 103 -11.82 0.95 -19.85
N SER A 104 -12.58 2.03 -19.62
CA SER A 104 -12.49 3.24 -20.45
C SER A 104 -11.48 4.28 -19.97
N THR A 105 -11.08 4.31 -18.70
CA THR A 105 -10.21 5.39 -18.17
C THR A 105 -8.78 5.37 -18.75
N PRO A 106 -8.06 4.23 -18.83
CA PRO A 106 -6.73 4.21 -19.45
C PRO A 106 -6.78 4.45 -20.97
N VAL A 107 -7.85 4.01 -21.65
CA VAL A 107 -8.06 4.27 -23.09
C VAL A 107 -8.31 5.75 -23.34
N ARG A 108 -9.22 6.37 -22.58
CA ARG A 108 -9.48 7.82 -22.63
C ARG A 108 -8.28 8.66 -22.24
N ALA A 109 -7.44 8.17 -21.33
CA ALA A 109 -6.18 8.82 -20.98
C ALA A 109 -5.17 8.75 -22.13
N ALA A 110 -5.10 7.64 -22.88
CA ALA A 110 -4.27 7.53 -24.07
C ALA A 110 -4.74 8.48 -25.18
N GLU A 111 -6.04 8.48 -25.50
CA GLU A 111 -6.64 9.42 -26.48
C GLU A 111 -6.39 10.88 -26.07
N LEU A 112 -6.53 11.20 -24.79
CA LEU A 112 -6.29 12.55 -24.30
C LEU A 112 -4.82 12.98 -24.41
N LEU A 113 -3.88 12.05 -24.22
CA LEU A 113 -2.45 12.32 -24.38
C LEU A 113 -2.05 12.51 -25.85
N GLU A 114 -2.75 11.91 -26.80
CA GLU A 114 -2.53 12.14 -28.24
C GLU A 114 -2.85 13.58 -28.65
N HIS A 115 -3.84 14.21 -28.00
CA HIS A 115 -4.25 15.58 -28.28
C HIS A 115 -3.62 16.63 -27.35
N GLU A 116 -3.41 16.29 -26.08
CA GLU A 116 -2.92 17.20 -25.04
C GLU A 116 -1.82 16.52 -24.20
N PRO A 117 -0.60 16.36 -24.74
CA PRO A 117 0.46 15.57 -24.08
C PRO A 117 0.90 16.18 -22.74
N ALA A 118 0.84 17.51 -22.61
CA ALA A 118 1.20 18.26 -21.41
C ALA A 118 0.06 18.33 -20.36
N ILE A 119 -1.05 17.60 -20.53
CA ILE A 119 -2.16 17.68 -19.58
C ILE A 119 -1.75 17.23 -18.17
N THR A 120 -2.16 18.02 -17.18
CA THR A 120 -1.93 17.72 -15.77
C THR A 120 -2.98 16.76 -15.21
N ALA A 121 -2.67 16.05 -14.12
CA ALA A 121 -3.64 15.17 -13.47
C ALA A 121 -4.89 15.90 -12.95
N ALA A 122 -4.77 17.16 -12.53
CA ALA A 122 -5.91 17.96 -12.11
C ALA A 122 -6.88 18.25 -13.28
N GLN A 123 -6.34 18.59 -14.45
CA GLN A 123 -7.13 18.83 -15.66
C GLN A 123 -7.76 17.53 -16.18
N ALA A 124 -7.03 16.42 -16.16
CA ALA A 124 -7.55 15.11 -16.54
C ALA A 124 -8.64 14.61 -15.57
N ALA A 125 -8.48 14.85 -14.27
CA ALA A 125 -9.49 14.52 -13.26
C ALA A 125 -10.80 15.26 -13.51
N ALA A 126 -10.73 16.56 -13.82
CA ALA A 126 -11.89 17.37 -14.19
C ALA A 126 -12.59 16.85 -15.46
N LYS A 127 -11.82 16.45 -16.49
CA LYS A 127 -12.35 15.90 -17.75
C LYS A 127 -12.99 14.52 -17.58
N PHE A 128 -12.44 13.67 -16.73
CA PHE A 128 -12.90 12.29 -16.54
C PHE A 128 -13.94 12.14 -15.43
N GLY A 129 -14.15 13.16 -14.59
CA GLY A 129 -15.03 13.07 -13.43
C GLY A 129 -14.51 12.11 -12.36
N VAL A 130 -13.17 12.01 -12.22
CA VAL A 130 -12.50 11.09 -11.27
C VAL A 130 -11.61 11.87 -10.29
N THR A 131 -11.04 11.20 -9.30
CA THR A 131 -10.07 11.82 -8.38
C THR A 131 -8.74 12.11 -9.07
N ALA A 132 -8.00 13.11 -8.58
CA ALA A 132 -6.67 13.46 -9.10
C ALA A 132 -5.68 12.29 -9.06
N ASP A 133 -5.72 11.45 -8.02
CA ASP A 133 -4.90 10.24 -7.91
C ASP A 133 -5.28 9.19 -8.97
N THR A 134 -6.58 8.99 -9.22
CA THR A 134 -7.05 8.08 -10.30
C THR A 134 -6.61 8.57 -11.67
N ALA A 135 -6.72 9.88 -11.92
CA ALA A 135 -6.28 10.50 -13.17
C ALA A 135 -4.76 10.40 -13.33
N GLN A 136 -3.98 10.64 -12.27
CA GLN A 136 -2.52 10.50 -12.28
C GLN A 136 -2.11 9.07 -12.62
N ARG A 137 -2.74 8.06 -12.01
CA ARG A 137 -2.47 6.64 -12.30
C ARG A 137 -2.78 6.31 -13.77
N ALA A 138 -3.93 6.73 -14.28
CA ALA A 138 -4.33 6.49 -15.67
C ALA A 138 -3.36 7.14 -16.67
N LEU A 139 -2.99 8.41 -16.44
CA LEU A 139 -2.00 9.11 -17.28
C LEU A 139 -0.63 8.44 -17.22
N SER A 140 -0.19 7.98 -16.04
CA SER A 140 1.11 7.32 -15.86
C SER A 140 1.16 5.98 -16.61
N GLN A 141 0.07 5.20 -16.54
CA GLN A 141 -0.06 3.94 -17.28
C GLN A 141 -0.09 4.16 -18.80
N ALA A 142 -0.87 5.14 -19.28
CA ALA A 142 -0.95 5.44 -20.71
C ALA A 142 0.40 5.93 -21.26
N ARG A 143 1.10 6.80 -20.51
CA ARG A 143 2.44 7.28 -20.85
C ARG A 143 3.47 6.14 -20.89
N ALA A 144 3.46 5.23 -19.91
CA ALA A 144 4.35 4.07 -19.90
C ALA A 144 4.10 3.14 -21.11
N ALA A 145 2.83 2.88 -21.43
CA ALA A 145 2.45 2.05 -22.58
C ALA A 145 2.79 2.71 -23.93
N ALA A 146 2.80 4.05 -24.01
CA ALA A 146 3.28 4.76 -25.19
C ALA A 146 4.81 4.64 -25.34
N VAL A 147 5.55 4.87 -24.25
CA VAL A 147 7.02 4.75 -24.26
C VAL A 147 7.50 3.32 -24.54
N SER A 148 6.78 2.27 -24.11
CA SER A 148 7.17 0.90 -24.44
C SER A 148 6.99 0.54 -25.92
N ARG A 149 6.09 1.24 -26.64
CA ARG A 149 5.81 1.00 -28.07
C ARG A 149 6.72 1.80 -28.98
N LEU A 150 7.10 3.03 -28.61
CA LEU A 150 7.84 3.94 -29.48
C LEU A 150 9.22 3.42 -29.93
N PRO A 151 10.09 2.86 -29.05
CA PRO A 151 11.41 2.33 -29.46
C PRO A 151 11.33 1.14 -30.43
N GLN A 152 10.18 0.45 -30.52
CA GLN A 152 9.98 -0.65 -31.46
C GLN A 152 9.64 -0.15 -32.88
N VAL A 153 9.15 1.08 -32.99
CA VAL A 153 8.71 1.71 -34.25
C VAL A 153 9.75 2.74 -34.74
N GLU A 154 10.36 3.48 -33.81
CA GLU A 154 11.37 4.52 -34.05
C GLU A 154 12.55 4.30 -33.08
N PRO A 155 13.59 3.53 -33.45
CA PRO A 155 14.69 3.19 -32.53
C PRO A 155 15.54 4.41 -32.13
N ASP A 156 15.57 5.44 -32.98
CA ASP A 156 16.36 6.67 -32.80
C ASP A 156 15.66 7.75 -31.95
N LEU A 157 14.54 7.42 -31.29
CA LEU A 157 13.77 8.38 -30.49
C LEU A 157 14.61 8.97 -29.33
N THR A 158 14.58 10.30 -29.19
CA THR A 158 15.31 11.03 -28.14
C THR A 158 14.43 11.34 -26.93
N ALA A 159 15.04 11.72 -25.81
CA ALA A 159 14.30 12.13 -24.60
C ALA A 159 13.50 13.41 -24.82
N ASP A 160 13.98 14.32 -25.66
CA ASP A 160 13.28 15.55 -26.03
C ASP A 160 12.03 15.26 -26.89
N ASP A 161 12.08 14.22 -27.74
CA ASP A 161 10.92 13.75 -28.49
C ASP A 161 9.85 13.18 -27.56
N VAL A 162 10.25 12.40 -26.54
CA VAL A 162 9.32 11.86 -25.53
C VAL A 162 8.76 12.96 -24.63
N HIS A 163 9.57 13.95 -24.25
CA HIS A 163 9.11 15.13 -23.52
C HIS A 163 8.02 15.87 -24.32
N SER A 164 8.31 16.18 -25.58
CA SER A 164 7.42 16.96 -26.44
C SER A 164 6.15 16.20 -26.81
N ARG A 165 6.25 14.88 -27.08
CA ARG A 165 5.11 14.07 -27.55
C ARG A 165 4.26 13.46 -26.44
N LEU A 166 4.80 13.22 -25.25
CA LEU A 166 4.10 12.51 -24.17
C LEU A 166 4.01 13.31 -22.87
N GLY A 167 4.64 14.49 -22.81
CA GLY A 167 4.60 15.39 -21.66
C GLY A 167 5.31 14.85 -20.41
N PHE A 168 6.25 13.91 -20.57
CA PHE A 168 7.16 13.56 -19.48
C PHE A 168 8.07 14.74 -19.16
N PRO A 169 8.43 15.02 -17.90
CA PRO A 169 9.59 15.86 -17.65
C PRO A 169 10.86 15.20 -18.22
N VAL A 170 11.78 15.98 -18.82
CA VAL A 170 12.94 15.49 -19.61
C VAL A 170 13.73 14.38 -18.90
N TRP A 171 14.03 14.56 -17.61
CA TRP A 171 14.75 13.58 -16.80
C TRP A 171 14.00 12.23 -16.64
N ALA A 172 12.66 12.24 -16.68
CA ALA A 172 11.84 11.04 -16.61
C ALA A 172 11.67 10.38 -17.99
N ALA A 173 11.73 11.16 -19.06
CA ALA A 173 11.73 10.67 -20.44
C ALA A 173 12.97 9.81 -20.73
N GLU A 174 14.16 10.28 -20.32
CA GLU A 174 15.42 9.52 -20.43
C GLU A 174 15.33 8.16 -19.71
N ARG A 175 14.85 8.17 -18.46
CA ARG A 175 14.70 6.95 -17.65
C ARG A 175 13.72 5.96 -18.27
N ALA A 176 12.59 6.46 -18.77
CA ALA A 176 11.56 5.63 -19.38
C ALA A 176 12.03 5.00 -20.69
N LEU A 177 12.77 5.74 -21.53
CA LEU A 177 13.39 5.20 -22.75
C LEU A 177 14.41 4.11 -22.45
N ASN A 178 15.27 4.32 -21.47
CA ASN A 178 16.26 3.32 -21.06
C ASN A 178 15.58 2.04 -20.54
N ALA A 179 14.52 2.18 -19.75
CA ALA A 179 13.73 1.04 -19.27
C ALA A 179 13.01 0.29 -20.41
N ALA A 180 12.54 1.00 -21.44
CA ALA A 180 11.88 0.37 -22.60
C ALA A 180 12.87 -0.34 -23.54
N ARG A 181 14.11 0.16 -23.65
CA ARG A 181 15.20 -0.45 -24.44
C ARG A 181 15.82 -1.67 -23.76
N MET A 182 15.80 -1.70 -22.43
CA MET A 182 16.32 -2.81 -21.61
C MET A 182 15.15 -3.64 -21.08
N PRO A 183 14.70 -4.70 -21.78
CA PRO A 183 13.76 -5.64 -21.19
C PRO A 183 14.43 -6.23 -19.94
N SER A 184 13.86 -5.93 -18.78
CA SER A 184 14.34 -6.50 -17.53
C SER A 184 14.05 -7.99 -17.55
N ASP A 185 15.10 -8.80 -17.60
CA ASP A 185 15.08 -10.26 -17.42
C ASP A 185 14.60 -10.56 -15.99
N THR A 186 13.29 -10.50 -15.78
CA THR A 186 12.61 -11.06 -14.61
C THR A 186 11.44 -11.91 -15.08
N ASP A 187 11.74 -12.93 -15.89
CA ASP A 187 10.95 -14.15 -15.94
C ASP A 187 11.82 -15.29 -15.40
N THR A 188 12.00 -15.33 -14.08
CA THR A 188 12.58 -16.49 -13.42
C THR A 188 11.49 -17.56 -13.31
N GLY A 189 11.59 -18.49 -14.26
CA GLY A 189 10.86 -19.74 -14.43
C GLY A 189 10.01 -20.26 -13.27
N LYS A 190 8.73 -20.53 -13.59
CA LYS A 190 7.98 -21.60 -12.97
C LYS A 190 7.80 -22.73 -13.98
N ALA A 191 8.69 -23.72 -13.92
CA ALA A 191 8.52 -24.99 -14.60
C ALA A 191 7.26 -25.71 -14.04
N PRO A 192 6.41 -26.33 -14.86
CA PRO A 192 5.41 -27.26 -14.36
C PRO A 192 6.10 -28.54 -13.91
N GLY A 193 5.95 -28.89 -12.63
CA GLY A 193 6.43 -30.16 -12.08
C GLY A 193 5.70 -31.36 -12.70
N PRO A 194 6.34 -32.54 -12.74
CA PRO A 194 5.77 -33.72 -13.36
C PRO A 194 4.59 -34.27 -12.53
N GLU A 195 3.44 -34.45 -13.19
CA GLU A 195 2.32 -35.22 -12.65
C GLU A 195 2.73 -36.69 -12.54
N THR A 196 2.74 -37.20 -11.32
CA THR A 196 2.78 -38.63 -11.01
C THR A 196 1.39 -39.10 -10.60
N SER A 197 1.04 -40.27 -11.15
CA SER A 197 -0.05 -41.20 -10.81
C SER A 197 -1.34 -41.10 -11.63
#